data_AF-A0A929BHW0-F1
#
_entry.id   AF-A0A929BHW0-F1
#
_cell.length_a   1.000
_cell.length_b   1.000
_cell.length_c   1.000
_cell.angle_alpha   90.00
_cell.angle_beta   90.00
_cell.angle_gamma   90.00
#
_symmetry.space_group_name_H-M   'P 1'
#
loop_
_entity.id
_entity.type
_entity.pdbx_description
1 polymer ?
#
loop_
_entity_poly.entity_id
_entity_poly.type
_entity_poly.pdbx_seq_one_letter_code
_entity_poly.pdbx_strand_id
1 'polypeptide(L)'
;MRKFIFIFLFFTIHIVNAQDSLNFIISNRVIFKEDTVKREVFELYKNYFYSHPDSIYDNPYWNRNEKDRYYRFDLSISSIYNGVDFETLKKYFNFYVLSIEKYDINKYTLRVLIQVKGGLSNGSSVWCIHKVSAIKENANWVLQNNIVKETSKWESYKIGVINYHYSPYYNFNEALANEANSFIDTIATNLNISKNINVDYYLAEDVDELGMLIGFDYFFTGITSGLACLKDDYIMSTNGEFHAYETVHIMLKSKYSRNFMIEEGLAEFLGTKKQFPKKYRISLSKLTNDVLHSDGYTIENLLAQKAPYKGYNYKYPFGAILCELVYEEKGFDGIKELAFSDTKTESDLIKVLSNIIEVKQEKLQEIILNYIELF
;
A
#
# COMPACT_ATOMS: atom_id res chain seq x y z
N MET A 1 -47.20 44.85 53.51
CA MET A 1 -46.73 43.61 52.86
C MET A 1 -46.62 43.83 51.35
N ARG A 2 -45.42 44.16 50.85
CA ARG A 2 -45.12 44.30 49.42
C ARG A 2 -44.55 42.97 48.91
N LYS A 3 -45.24 42.32 47.98
CA LYS A 3 -44.83 41.06 47.35
C LYS A 3 -43.70 41.33 46.35
N PHE A 4 -42.57 40.66 46.53
CA PHE A 4 -41.52 40.54 45.52
C PHE A 4 -41.99 39.57 44.42
N ILE A 5 -41.98 40.04 43.18
CA ILE A 5 -42.17 39.20 41.98
C ILE A 5 -40.77 38.87 41.46
N PHE A 6 -40.38 37.60 41.55
CA PHE A 6 -39.19 37.08 40.87
C PHE A 6 -39.57 36.76 39.42
N ILE A 7 -38.98 37.49 38.47
CA ILE A 7 -39.03 37.18 37.05
C ILE A 7 -37.92 36.17 36.77
N PHE A 8 -38.28 34.92 36.46
CA PHE A 8 -37.36 33.92 35.92
C PHE A 8 -37.24 34.15 34.40
N LEU A 9 -36.10 34.72 33.98
CA LEU A 9 -35.68 34.70 32.58
C LEU A 9 -35.18 33.29 32.24
N PHE A 10 -35.98 32.53 31.50
CA PHE A 10 -35.48 31.34 30.80
C PHE A 10 -34.63 31.80 29.62
N PHE A 11 -33.31 31.77 29.77
CA PHE A 11 -32.40 31.73 28.64
C PHE A 11 -32.51 30.34 28.01
N THR A 12 -33.21 30.23 26.87
CA THR A 12 -33.04 29.10 25.97
C THR A 12 -31.63 29.17 25.40
N ILE A 13 -30.70 28.44 26.01
CA ILE A 13 -29.40 28.15 25.43
C ILE A 13 -29.68 27.29 24.19
N HIS A 14 -29.64 27.91 23.01
CA HIS A 14 -29.49 27.16 21.78
C HIS A 14 -28.08 26.56 21.81
N ILE A 15 -27.99 25.29 22.21
CA ILE A 15 -26.82 24.46 21.94
C ILE A 15 -26.79 24.33 20.42
N VAL A 16 -25.96 25.14 19.78
CA VAL A 16 -25.51 24.89 18.41
C VAL A 16 -24.70 23.60 18.51
N ASN A 17 -25.31 22.46 18.19
CA ASN A 17 -24.58 21.23 17.98
C ASN A 17 -23.59 21.51 16.85
N ALA A 18 -22.31 21.65 17.19
CA ALA A 18 -21.25 21.57 16.19
C ALA A 18 -21.46 20.25 15.42
N GLN A 19 -21.57 20.35 14.10
CA GLN A 19 -22.02 19.24 13.27
C GLN A 19 -20.98 18.13 13.30
N ASP A 20 -21.29 17.04 14.00
CA ASP A 20 -20.45 15.85 14.19
C ASP A 20 -20.37 14.97 12.93
N SER A 21 -20.39 15.59 11.76
CA SER A 21 -20.54 14.94 10.47
C SER A 21 -19.39 15.24 9.52
N LEU A 22 -19.03 14.25 8.70
CA LEU A 22 -18.23 14.50 7.50
C LEU A 22 -18.91 15.59 6.66
N ASN A 23 -18.10 16.55 6.17
CA ASN A 23 -18.62 17.65 5.37
C ASN A 23 -18.72 17.24 3.91
N PHE A 24 -19.92 16.82 3.48
CA PHE A 24 -20.23 16.52 2.09
C PHE A 24 -20.79 17.75 1.38
N ILE A 25 -20.16 18.14 0.28
CA ILE A 25 -20.58 19.23 -0.58
C ILE A 25 -20.94 18.63 -1.93
N ILE A 26 -22.18 18.83 -2.38
CA ILE A 26 -22.69 18.21 -3.60
C ILE A 26 -22.57 19.22 -4.74
N SER A 27 -21.90 18.83 -5.82
CA SER A 27 -21.81 19.63 -7.04
C SER A 27 -23.20 19.84 -7.65
N ASN A 28 -23.43 21.03 -8.22
CA ASN A 28 -24.67 21.34 -8.95
C ASN A 28 -24.94 20.41 -10.14
N ARG A 29 -23.92 19.67 -10.62
CA ARG A 29 -24.07 18.65 -11.67
C ARG A 29 -24.80 17.39 -11.18
N VAL A 30 -24.86 17.16 -9.86
CA VAL A 30 -25.52 16.00 -9.27
C VAL A 30 -26.97 16.35 -8.97
N ILE A 31 -27.86 16.04 -9.94
CA ILE A 31 -29.29 16.35 -9.84
C ILE A 31 -30.05 15.10 -9.36
N PHE A 32 -30.50 15.10 -8.10
CA PHE A 32 -31.25 13.96 -7.53
C PHE A 32 -32.72 13.88 -7.95
N LYS A 33 -33.30 14.99 -8.42
CA LYS A 33 -34.74 15.03 -8.75
C LYS A 33 -35.08 14.17 -9.97
N GLU A 34 -34.14 14.05 -10.90
CA GLU A 34 -34.30 13.36 -12.17
C GLU A 34 -33.92 11.87 -12.10
N ASP A 35 -33.06 11.52 -11.14
CA ASP A 35 -32.64 10.15 -10.90
C ASP A 35 -32.53 9.91 -9.38
N THR A 36 -33.57 9.30 -8.81
CA THR A 36 -33.63 8.99 -7.37
C THR A 36 -32.57 7.98 -6.96
N VAL A 37 -32.05 7.17 -7.89
CA VAL A 37 -30.96 6.22 -7.62
C VAL A 37 -29.67 6.95 -7.27
N LYS A 38 -29.41 8.13 -7.86
CA LYS A 38 -28.24 8.94 -7.50
C LYS A 38 -28.22 9.27 -6.00
N ARG A 39 -29.40 9.45 -5.39
CA ARG A 39 -29.52 9.69 -3.94
C ARG A 39 -29.21 8.43 -3.14
N GLU A 40 -29.71 7.27 -3.56
CA GLU A 40 -29.41 5.99 -2.90
C GLU A 40 -27.91 5.70 -2.93
N VAL A 41 -27.25 5.94 -4.06
CA VAL A 41 -25.81 5.74 -4.21
C VAL A 41 -25.01 6.75 -3.38
N PHE A 42 -25.45 8.01 -3.31
CA PHE A 42 -24.82 9.00 -2.43
C PHE A 42 -24.91 8.59 -0.96
N GLU A 43 -26.09 8.19 -0.49
CA GLU A 43 -26.26 7.74 0.90
C GLU A 43 -25.49 6.45 1.19
N LEU A 44 -25.37 5.53 0.22
CA LEU A 44 -24.47 4.37 0.31
C LEU A 44 -23.03 4.80 0.58
N TYR A 45 -22.49 5.71 -0.23
CA TYR A 45 -21.11 6.19 -0.08
C TYR A 45 -20.89 6.90 1.26
N LYS A 46 -21.86 7.72 1.67
CA LYS A 46 -21.81 8.40 2.97
C LYS A 46 -21.81 7.39 4.12
N ASN A 47 -22.75 6.44 4.11
CA ASN A 47 -22.85 5.40 5.14
C ASN A 47 -21.62 4.51 5.20
N TYR A 48 -20.99 4.24 4.06
CA TYR A 48 -19.71 3.55 4.00
C TYR A 48 -18.63 4.27 4.82
N PHE A 49 -18.44 5.58 4.65
CA PHE A 49 -17.45 6.30 5.48
C PHE A 49 -17.83 6.32 6.97
N TYR A 50 -19.11 6.51 7.29
CA TYR A 50 -19.59 6.44 8.68
C TYR A 50 -19.49 5.06 9.33
N SER A 51 -19.24 4.02 8.54
CA SER A 51 -19.00 2.68 9.06
C SER A 51 -17.55 2.46 9.52
N HIS A 52 -16.68 3.48 9.47
CA HIS A 52 -15.28 3.38 9.88
C HIS A 52 -14.48 2.33 9.06
N PRO A 53 -14.36 2.52 7.74
CA PRO A 53 -13.66 1.60 6.85
C PRO A 53 -12.12 1.66 6.98
N ASP A 54 -11.59 2.41 7.94
CA ASP A 54 -10.17 2.45 8.32
C ASP A 54 -9.66 1.12 8.90
N SER A 55 -10.57 0.21 9.24
CA SER A 55 -10.27 -1.16 9.69
C SER A 55 -10.84 -2.22 8.75
N ILE A 56 -10.31 -3.45 8.83
CA ILE A 56 -10.77 -4.59 8.02
C ILE A 56 -11.78 -5.39 8.83
N TYR A 57 -13.03 -5.42 8.37
CA TYR A 57 -14.13 -6.20 8.91
C TYR A 57 -15.17 -6.45 7.81
N ASP A 58 -16.20 -7.25 8.08
CA ASP A 58 -17.30 -7.48 7.12
C ASP A 58 -18.16 -6.22 6.95
N ASN A 59 -17.74 -5.33 6.05
CA ASN A 59 -18.42 -4.07 5.79
C ASN A 59 -19.70 -4.31 4.97
N PRO A 60 -20.89 -3.90 5.45
CA PRO A 60 -22.16 -4.17 4.78
C PRO A 60 -22.37 -3.33 3.50
N TYR A 61 -21.55 -2.31 3.29
CA TYR A 61 -21.65 -1.40 2.15
C TYR A 61 -20.73 -1.77 0.98
N TRP A 62 -19.95 -2.85 1.12
CA TRP A 62 -19.08 -3.34 0.06
C TRP A 62 -19.56 -4.68 -0.49
N ASN A 63 -19.39 -4.89 -1.81
CA ASN A 63 -19.86 -6.11 -2.47
C ASN A 63 -19.16 -7.36 -1.93
N ARG A 64 -19.89 -8.47 -1.92
CA ARG A 64 -19.39 -9.73 -1.34
C ARG A 64 -18.22 -10.32 -2.10
N ASN A 65 -18.26 -10.28 -3.43
CA ASN A 65 -17.25 -10.91 -4.27
C ASN A 65 -15.84 -10.34 -4.01
N GLU A 66 -15.72 -9.03 -3.79
CA GLU A 66 -14.43 -8.40 -3.47
C GLU A 66 -14.01 -8.63 -2.03
N LYS A 67 -14.94 -8.73 -1.07
CA LYS A 67 -14.64 -9.14 0.31
C LYS A 67 -14.12 -10.58 0.38
N ASP A 68 -14.62 -11.45 -0.49
CA ASP A 68 -14.16 -12.84 -0.59
C ASP A 68 -12.83 -12.95 -1.36
N ARG A 69 -12.57 -12.05 -2.32
CA ARG A 69 -11.36 -12.05 -3.16
C ARG A 69 -10.16 -11.38 -2.49
N TYR A 70 -10.36 -10.25 -1.85
CA TYR A 70 -9.30 -9.38 -1.35
C TYR A 70 -9.34 -9.28 0.17
N TYR A 71 -8.18 -9.46 0.80
CA TYR A 71 -7.98 -9.22 2.23
C TYR A 71 -8.34 -7.78 2.60
N ARG A 72 -7.91 -6.81 1.78
CA ARG A 72 -8.36 -5.42 1.87
C ARG A 72 -9.19 -5.11 0.62
N PHE A 73 -10.51 -5.30 0.75
CA PHE A 73 -11.45 -5.21 -0.35
C PHE A 73 -11.65 -3.81 -0.94
N ASP A 74 -11.42 -2.74 -0.18
CA ASP A 74 -11.34 -1.38 -0.74
C ASP A 74 -9.86 -1.05 -0.99
N LEU A 75 -9.48 -1.04 -2.27
CA LEU A 75 -8.10 -0.80 -2.71
C LEU A 75 -7.65 0.65 -2.47
N SER A 76 -8.59 1.58 -2.28
CA SER A 76 -8.33 3.00 -2.11
C SER A 76 -8.14 3.41 -0.64
N ILE A 77 -8.71 2.65 0.30
CA ILE A 77 -8.97 3.17 1.65
C ILE A 77 -7.72 3.46 2.46
N SER A 78 -6.67 2.65 2.30
CA SER A 78 -5.38 2.88 2.96
C SER A 78 -4.76 4.21 2.52
N SER A 79 -4.94 4.57 1.24
CA SER A 79 -4.43 5.81 0.66
C SER A 79 -5.28 7.01 1.04
N ILE A 80 -6.60 6.83 1.22
CA ILE A 80 -7.50 7.90 1.70
C ILE A 80 -7.16 8.28 3.15
N TYR A 81 -7.03 7.28 4.04
CA TYR A 81 -6.74 7.53 5.45
C TYR A 81 -5.26 7.85 5.70
N ASN A 82 -4.32 7.21 4.98
CA ASN A 82 -2.88 7.48 5.06
C ASN A 82 -2.34 7.71 6.49
N GLY A 83 -2.75 6.87 7.43
CA GLY A 83 -2.34 6.95 8.84
C GLY A 83 -3.12 7.92 9.73
N VAL A 84 -4.09 8.65 9.19
CA VAL A 84 -5.08 9.39 9.99
C VAL A 84 -6.27 8.50 10.33
N ASP A 85 -7.06 8.87 11.35
CA ASP A 85 -8.30 8.20 11.73
C ASP A 85 -9.55 8.93 11.18
N PHE A 86 -10.73 8.34 11.40
CA PHE A 86 -11.99 8.91 10.94
C PHE A 86 -12.26 10.30 11.53
N GLU A 87 -11.91 10.52 12.79
CA GLU A 87 -12.10 11.80 13.48
C GLU A 87 -11.23 12.91 12.86
N THR A 88 -10.00 12.58 12.50
CA THR A 88 -9.09 13.46 11.77
C THR A 88 -9.61 13.75 10.37
N LEU A 89 -10.10 12.74 9.63
CA LEU A 89 -10.76 12.95 8.34
C LEU A 89 -11.95 13.92 8.46
N LYS A 90 -12.86 13.68 9.41
CA LYS A 90 -14.02 14.54 9.69
C LYS A 90 -13.61 15.98 9.97
N LYS A 91 -12.59 16.15 10.81
CA LYS A 91 -12.12 17.48 11.24
C LYS A 91 -11.47 18.25 10.11
N TYR A 92 -10.59 17.63 9.33
CA TYR A 92 -9.70 18.34 8.40
C TYR A 92 -10.06 18.20 6.93
N PHE A 93 -11.07 17.42 6.54
CA PHE A 93 -11.35 17.18 5.11
C PHE A 93 -12.77 17.55 4.70
N ASN A 94 -12.90 18.01 3.46
CA ASN A 94 -14.15 18.22 2.75
C ASN A 94 -14.29 17.16 1.65
N PHE A 95 -15.51 16.65 1.48
CA PHE A 95 -15.85 15.66 0.46
C PHE A 95 -16.77 16.31 -0.58
N TYR A 96 -16.20 16.70 -1.71
CA TYR A 96 -16.93 17.32 -2.81
C TYR A 96 -17.39 16.23 -3.79
N VAL A 97 -18.68 15.91 -3.79
CA VAL A 97 -19.27 14.97 -4.75
C VAL A 97 -19.35 15.65 -6.11
N LEU A 98 -18.40 15.32 -6.98
CA LEU A 98 -18.27 15.95 -8.30
C LEU A 98 -19.35 15.44 -9.27
N SER A 99 -19.57 14.12 -9.27
CA SER A 99 -20.52 13.45 -10.17
C SER A 99 -20.99 12.11 -9.63
N ILE A 100 -22.21 11.72 -10.03
CA ILE A 100 -22.79 10.39 -9.86
C ILE A 100 -23.39 10.02 -11.21
N GLU A 101 -22.74 9.11 -11.93
CA GLU A 101 -23.08 8.82 -13.32
C GLU A 101 -23.39 7.34 -13.53
N LYS A 102 -24.54 7.07 -14.15
CA LYS A 102 -24.88 5.72 -14.60
C LYS A 102 -23.98 5.35 -15.77
N TYR A 103 -23.37 4.18 -15.74
CA TYR A 103 -22.55 3.68 -16.86
C TYR A 103 -23.03 2.34 -17.41
N ASP A 104 -23.95 1.67 -16.71
CA ASP A 104 -24.56 0.41 -17.13
C ASP A 104 -25.91 0.22 -16.43
N ILE A 105 -26.64 -0.84 -16.78
CA ILE A 105 -27.81 -1.26 -16.03
C ILE A 105 -27.40 -1.61 -14.60
N ASN A 106 -28.05 -0.97 -13.63
CA ASN A 106 -27.79 -1.18 -12.21
C ASN A 106 -26.33 -0.91 -11.79
N LYS A 107 -25.62 -0.01 -12.50
CA LYS A 107 -24.27 0.42 -12.10
C LYS A 107 -24.05 1.92 -12.27
N TYR A 108 -23.45 2.51 -11.24
CA TYR A 108 -23.11 3.93 -11.16
C TYR A 108 -21.65 4.11 -10.77
N THR A 109 -21.01 5.18 -11.22
CA THR A 109 -19.69 5.61 -10.75
C THR A 109 -19.83 6.93 -9.99
N LEU A 110 -19.24 6.99 -8.81
CA LEU A 110 -19.05 8.21 -8.03
C LEU A 110 -17.66 8.77 -8.25
N ARG A 111 -17.58 10.09 -8.34
CA ARG A 111 -16.32 10.85 -8.28
C ARG A 111 -16.42 11.85 -7.14
N VAL A 112 -15.51 11.76 -6.17
CA VAL A 112 -15.51 12.59 -4.97
C VAL A 112 -14.12 13.19 -4.80
N LEU A 113 -14.05 14.53 -4.90
CA LEU A 113 -12.85 15.27 -4.55
C LEU A 113 -12.76 15.34 -3.02
N ILE A 114 -11.71 14.75 -2.47
CA ILE A 114 -11.35 14.88 -1.07
C ILE A 114 -10.32 16.01 -0.96
N GLN A 115 -10.61 17.02 -0.15
CA GLN A 115 -9.81 18.24 -0.02
C GLN A 115 -9.45 18.50 1.44
N VAL A 116 -8.19 18.86 1.70
CA VAL A 116 -7.73 19.31 3.02
C VAL A 116 -8.23 20.74 3.27
N LYS A 117 -8.98 20.93 4.35
CA LYS A 117 -9.48 22.24 4.81
C LYS A 117 -8.29 23.14 5.14
N GLY A 118 -8.25 24.31 4.51
CA GLY A 118 -7.16 25.28 4.68
C GLY A 118 -5.90 24.98 3.85
N GLY A 119 -5.86 23.87 3.10
CA GLY A 119 -4.73 23.48 2.28
C GLY A 119 -3.54 22.91 3.06
N LEU A 120 -2.55 22.44 2.31
CA LEU A 120 -1.27 21.94 2.76
C LEU A 120 -0.21 23.05 2.67
N SER A 121 0.90 22.85 3.39
CA SER A 121 2.03 23.81 3.42
C SER A 121 2.68 24.04 2.04
N ASN A 122 2.55 23.08 1.12
CA ASN A 122 3.04 23.19 -0.25
C ASN A 122 2.08 23.93 -1.20
N GLY A 123 0.97 24.47 -0.69
CA GLY A 123 -0.04 25.17 -1.47
C GLY A 123 -1.08 24.27 -2.16
N SER A 124 -0.91 22.95 -2.13
CA SER A 124 -1.96 22.02 -2.58
C SER A 124 -3.10 21.97 -1.57
N SER A 125 -4.33 21.78 -2.04
CA SER A 125 -5.46 21.46 -1.16
C SER A 125 -6.15 20.16 -1.55
N VAL A 126 -5.88 19.64 -2.75
CA VAL A 126 -6.46 18.40 -3.24
C VAL A 126 -5.71 17.25 -2.61
N TRP A 127 -6.45 16.39 -1.90
CA TRP A 127 -5.94 15.12 -1.38
C TRP A 127 -6.06 14.03 -2.43
N CYS A 128 -7.27 13.80 -2.94
CA CYS A 128 -7.48 12.88 -4.05
C CYS A 128 -8.80 13.16 -4.75
N ILE A 129 -8.97 12.58 -5.93
CA ILE A 129 -10.28 12.40 -6.55
C ILE A 129 -10.58 10.91 -6.48
N HIS A 130 -11.32 10.51 -5.45
CA HIS A 130 -11.75 9.13 -5.25
C HIS A 130 -12.84 8.80 -6.27
N LYS A 131 -12.61 7.72 -7.00
CA LYS A 131 -13.52 7.14 -7.98
C LYS A 131 -13.91 5.77 -7.44
N VAL A 132 -15.21 5.50 -7.30
CA VAL A 132 -15.72 4.19 -6.86
C VAL A 132 -16.99 3.83 -7.63
N SER A 133 -17.24 2.53 -7.83
CA SER A 133 -18.47 2.05 -8.45
C SER A 133 -19.49 1.63 -7.39
N ALA A 134 -20.77 1.80 -7.72
CA ALA A 134 -21.89 1.21 -6.98
C ALA A 134 -22.66 0.27 -7.89
N ILE A 135 -22.93 -0.94 -7.40
CA ILE A 135 -23.61 -2.01 -8.12
C ILE A 135 -24.79 -2.53 -7.29
N LYS A 136 -25.73 -3.22 -7.94
CA LYS A 136 -26.86 -3.86 -7.26
C LYS A 136 -26.52 -5.33 -6.92
N GLU A 137 -26.58 -5.67 -5.64
CA GLU A 137 -26.42 -7.04 -5.11
C GLU A 137 -27.65 -7.38 -4.25
N ASN A 138 -28.38 -8.44 -4.58
CA ASN A 138 -29.59 -8.87 -3.86
C ASN A 138 -30.59 -7.74 -3.59
N ALA A 139 -30.85 -6.91 -4.61
CA ALA A 139 -31.69 -5.70 -4.56
C ALA A 139 -31.16 -4.53 -3.71
N ASN A 140 -30.00 -4.64 -3.08
CA ASN A 140 -29.34 -3.55 -2.35
C ASN A 140 -28.20 -2.96 -3.17
N TRP A 141 -27.91 -1.67 -2.96
CA TRP A 141 -26.72 -1.06 -3.53
C TRP A 141 -25.51 -1.34 -2.64
N VAL A 142 -24.39 -1.70 -3.26
CA VAL A 142 -23.09 -1.91 -2.60
C VAL A 142 -21.97 -1.30 -3.44
N LEU A 143 -20.86 -0.93 -2.81
CA LEU A 143 -19.67 -0.39 -3.45
C LEU A 143 -18.80 -1.50 -4.04
N GLN A 144 -18.03 -1.14 -5.07
CA GLN A 144 -17.08 -1.98 -5.76
C GLN A 144 -15.88 -1.15 -6.23
N ASN A 145 -14.67 -1.74 -6.22
CA ASN A 145 -13.51 -1.11 -6.82
C ASN A 145 -13.74 -0.85 -8.31
N ASN A 146 -13.16 0.23 -8.84
CA ASN A 146 -13.26 0.49 -10.27
C ASN A 146 -12.40 -0.43 -11.13
N ILE A 147 -11.43 -1.15 -10.56
CA ILE A 147 -10.58 -2.07 -11.31
C ILE A 147 -11.38 -2.99 -12.24
N VAL A 148 -12.52 -3.53 -11.78
CA VAL A 148 -13.39 -4.41 -12.58
C VAL A 148 -13.88 -3.72 -13.87
N LYS A 149 -14.19 -2.43 -13.79
CA LYS A 149 -14.62 -1.63 -14.94
C LYS A 149 -13.42 -1.23 -15.80
N GLU A 150 -12.36 -0.69 -15.18
CA GLU A 150 -11.18 -0.18 -15.89
C GLU A 150 -10.48 -1.30 -16.67
N THR A 151 -10.43 -2.52 -16.12
CA THR A 151 -9.80 -3.67 -16.78
C THR A 151 -10.75 -4.50 -17.65
N SER A 152 -12.00 -4.07 -17.86
CA SER A 152 -13.00 -4.88 -18.58
C SER A 152 -12.68 -5.14 -20.06
N LYS A 153 -11.79 -4.33 -20.64
CA LYS A 153 -11.30 -4.45 -22.02
C LYS A 153 -9.82 -4.81 -22.10
N TRP A 154 -9.19 -5.03 -20.95
CA TRP A 154 -7.78 -5.39 -20.91
C TRP A 154 -7.62 -6.79 -21.47
N GLU A 155 -6.50 -7.00 -22.15
CA GLU A 155 -6.11 -8.34 -22.57
C GLU A 155 -5.42 -9.05 -21.40
N SER A 156 -5.50 -10.38 -21.42
CA SER A 156 -4.80 -11.20 -20.44
C SER A 156 -3.91 -12.21 -21.13
N TYR A 157 -2.69 -12.38 -20.62
CA TYR A 157 -1.76 -13.39 -21.10
C TYR A 157 -1.06 -14.09 -19.94
N LYS A 158 -1.16 -15.42 -19.89
CA LYS A 158 -0.60 -16.22 -18.80
C LYS A 158 0.72 -16.83 -19.25
N ILE A 159 1.79 -16.56 -18.50
CA ILE A 159 3.09 -17.21 -18.65
C ILE A 159 3.47 -17.76 -17.28
N GLY A 160 3.64 -19.09 -17.22
CA GLY A 160 3.94 -19.81 -15.98
C GLY A 160 2.91 -19.53 -14.88
N VAL A 161 3.37 -18.94 -13.77
CA VAL A 161 2.56 -18.63 -12.59
C VAL A 161 1.97 -17.22 -12.60
N ILE A 162 2.34 -16.39 -13.58
CA ILE A 162 1.89 -14.99 -13.68
C ILE A 162 0.79 -14.89 -14.74
N ASN A 163 -0.33 -14.31 -14.36
CA ASN A 163 -1.43 -13.93 -15.22
C ASN A 163 -1.37 -12.42 -15.45
N TYR A 164 -0.81 -12.00 -16.58
CA TYR A 164 -0.71 -10.59 -16.92
C TYR A 164 -2.06 -10.09 -17.42
N HIS A 165 -2.45 -8.91 -16.96
CA HIS A 165 -3.59 -8.13 -17.45
C HIS A 165 -3.03 -6.78 -17.86
N TYR A 166 -3.22 -6.36 -19.11
CA TYR A 166 -2.59 -5.14 -19.59
C TYR A 166 -3.56 -4.27 -20.37
N SER A 167 -3.35 -2.95 -20.24
CA SER A 167 -4.16 -1.96 -20.94
C SER A 167 -4.13 -2.18 -22.45
N PRO A 168 -5.22 -1.91 -23.20
CA PRO A 168 -5.21 -1.95 -24.66
C PRO A 168 -4.19 -1.01 -25.31
N TYR A 169 -3.67 -0.05 -24.54
CA TYR A 169 -2.64 0.88 -24.96
C TYR A 169 -1.22 0.43 -24.60
N TYR A 170 -1.11 -0.61 -23.76
CA TYR A 170 0.14 -1.15 -23.28
C TYR A 170 0.76 -2.11 -24.29
N ASN A 171 2.03 -1.92 -24.62
CA ASN A 171 2.76 -2.83 -25.50
C ASN A 171 3.45 -3.94 -24.69
N PHE A 172 2.79 -5.09 -24.59
CA PHE A 172 3.30 -6.24 -23.84
C PHE A 172 4.63 -6.77 -24.38
N ASN A 173 5.61 -6.92 -23.51
CA ASN A 173 6.94 -7.48 -23.79
C ASN A 173 7.05 -8.90 -23.22
N GLU A 174 6.78 -9.87 -24.10
CA GLU A 174 6.86 -11.29 -23.77
C GLU A 174 8.25 -11.74 -23.31
N ALA A 175 9.34 -11.09 -23.75
CA ALA A 175 10.68 -11.44 -23.30
C ALA A 175 10.88 -11.11 -21.81
N LEU A 176 10.40 -9.94 -21.35
CA LEU A 176 10.44 -9.57 -19.93
C LEU A 176 9.54 -10.46 -19.08
N ALA A 177 8.37 -10.85 -19.59
CA ALA A 177 7.49 -11.78 -18.89
C ALA A 177 8.09 -13.19 -18.72
N ASN A 178 8.83 -13.66 -19.73
CA ASN A 178 9.61 -14.90 -19.63
C ASN A 178 10.80 -14.76 -18.66
N GLU A 179 11.45 -13.59 -18.61
CA GLU A 179 12.49 -13.31 -17.62
C GLU A 179 11.94 -13.35 -16.18
N ALA A 180 10.76 -12.76 -15.94
CA ALA A 180 10.09 -12.79 -14.64
C ALA A 180 9.82 -14.23 -14.17
N ASN A 181 9.31 -15.10 -15.06
CA ASN A 181 9.11 -16.51 -14.74
C ASN A 181 10.43 -17.26 -14.49
N SER A 182 11.47 -16.98 -15.28
CA SER A 182 12.80 -17.57 -15.08
C SER A 182 13.42 -17.15 -13.73
N PHE A 183 13.16 -15.91 -13.30
CA PHE A 183 13.57 -15.40 -12.00
C PHE A 183 12.83 -16.11 -10.85
N ILE A 184 11.52 -16.31 -10.97
CA ILE A 184 10.72 -17.11 -10.03
C ILE A 184 11.29 -18.54 -9.91
N ASP A 185 11.59 -19.17 -11.05
CA ASP A 185 12.18 -20.52 -11.09
C ASP A 185 13.54 -20.58 -10.40
N THR A 186 14.35 -19.53 -10.58
CA THR A 186 15.67 -19.40 -9.95
C THR A 186 15.53 -19.30 -8.43
N ILE A 187 14.65 -18.43 -7.92
CA ILE A 187 14.42 -18.29 -6.47
C ILE A 187 13.88 -19.60 -5.89
N ALA A 188 12.88 -20.19 -6.53
CA ALA A 188 12.27 -21.43 -6.08
C ALA A 188 13.28 -22.57 -5.96
N THR A 189 14.15 -22.70 -6.96
CA THR A 189 15.21 -23.71 -7.00
C THR A 189 16.25 -23.45 -5.92
N ASN A 190 16.78 -22.23 -5.87
CA ASN A 190 17.88 -21.87 -4.97
C ASN A 190 17.47 -21.96 -3.49
N LEU A 191 16.24 -21.55 -3.15
CA LEU A 191 15.71 -21.66 -1.79
C LEU A 191 15.02 -22.99 -1.53
N ASN A 192 14.91 -23.88 -2.53
CA ASN A 192 14.18 -25.15 -2.45
C ASN A 192 12.78 -24.95 -1.83
N ILE A 193 11.98 -24.08 -2.46
CA ILE A 193 10.60 -23.75 -2.08
C ILE A 193 9.63 -24.03 -3.24
N SER A 194 8.38 -24.33 -2.91
CA SER A 194 7.34 -24.59 -3.91
C SER A 194 6.88 -23.30 -4.61
N LYS A 195 6.66 -23.36 -5.93
CA LYS A 195 6.02 -22.29 -6.72
C LYS A 195 4.49 -22.30 -6.61
N ASN A 196 3.97 -22.42 -5.39
CA ASN A 196 2.53 -22.46 -5.15
C ASN A 196 1.95 -21.03 -5.07
N ILE A 197 2.23 -20.23 -6.10
CA ILE A 197 1.74 -18.87 -6.26
C ILE A 197 1.00 -18.76 -7.58
N ASN A 198 -0.02 -17.90 -7.61
CA ASN A 198 -0.62 -17.42 -8.85
C ASN A 198 -0.68 -15.91 -8.72
N VAL A 199 -0.03 -15.18 -9.62
CA VAL A 199 0.09 -13.72 -9.53
C VAL A 199 -0.79 -13.07 -10.59
N ASP A 200 -1.78 -12.29 -10.18
CA ASP A 200 -2.46 -11.37 -11.10
C ASP A 200 -1.57 -10.13 -11.25
N TYR A 201 -1.09 -9.85 -12.47
CA TYR A 201 -0.14 -8.77 -12.73
C TYR A 201 -0.76 -7.74 -13.67
N TYR A 202 -1.13 -6.58 -13.13
CA TYR A 202 -1.76 -5.48 -13.86
C TYR A 202 -0.70 -4.53 -14.41
N LEU A 203 -0.64 -4.38 -15.73
CA LEU A 203 0.25 -3.47 -16.45
C LEU A 203 -0.54 -2.28 -16.96
N ALA A 204 -0.32 -1.15 -16.28
CA ALA A 204 -0.84 0.14 -16.68
C ALA A 204 0.18 0.84 -17.59
N GLU A 205 -0.32 1.61 -18.55
CA GLU A 205 0.47 2.46 -19.46
C GLU A 205 1.22 3.55 -18.70
N ASP A 206 0.56 4.16 -17.71
CA ASP A 206 1.14 5.23 -16.92
C ASP A 206 0.62 5.22 -15.48
N VAL A 207 1.16 6.16 -14.69
CA VAL A 207 0.84 6.29 -13.27
C VAL A 207 -0.61 6.74 -13.02
N ASP A 208 -1.23 7.42 -13.98
CA ASP A 208 -2.62 7.86 -13.86
C ASP A 208 -3.55 6.65 -14.07
N GLU A 209 -3.26 5.79 -15.05
CA GLU A 209 -3.98 4.53 -15.25
C GLU A 209 -3.81 3.57 -14.09
N LEU A 210 -2.60 3.48 -13.52
CA LEU A 210 -2.37 2.75 -12.28
C LEU A 210 -3.25 3.29 -11.14
N GLY A 211 -3.42 4.61 -11.06
CA GLY A 211 -4.34 5.28 -10.13
C GLY A 211 -5.78 4.88 -10.30
N MET A 212 -6.24 4.78 -11.55
CA MET A 212 -7.60 4.37 -11.83
C MET A 212 -7.87 2.94 -11.33
N LEU A 213 -6.90 2.03 -11.38
CA LEU A 213 -7.03 0.67 -10.82
C LEU A 213 -7.28 0.66 -9.32
N ILE A 214 -6.60 1.55 -8.57
CA ILE A 214 -6.73 1.67 -7.11
C ILE A 214 -7.81 2.68 -6.68
N GLY A 215 -8.62 3.17 -7.63
CA GLY A 215 -9.79 4.01 -7.34
C GLY A 215 -9.54 5.51 -7.34
N PHE A 216 -8.49 6.02 -7.99
CA PHE A 216 -8.22 7.46 -8.05
C PHE A 216 -8.14 7.99 -9.47
N ASP A 217 -8.84 9.10 -9.75
CA ASP A 217 -8.53 9.92 -10.94
C ASP A 217 -7.36 10.88 -10.66
N TYR A 218 -7.04 11.11 -9.39
CA TYR A 218 -5.94 11.95 -8.93
C TYR A 218 -5.55 11.58 -7.49
N PHE A 219 -4.26 11.53 -7.18
CA PHE A 219 -3.76 11.21 -5.84
C PHE A 219 -2.55 12.07 -5.44
N PHE A 220 -2.61 12.75 -4.28
CA PHE A 220 -1.66 13.82 -3.94
C PHE A 220 -0.22 13.37 -3.62
N THR A 221 -0.01 12.14 -3.12
CA THR A 221 1.36 11.64 -2.86
C THR A 221 2.07 11.21 -4.14
N GLY A 222 1.36 11.21 -5.28
CA GLY A 222 1.74 10.45 -6.45
C GLY A 222 1.54 8.95 -6.20
N ILE A 223 1.50 8.21 -7.30
CA ILE A 223 1.46 6.76 -7.29
C ILE A 223 2.86 6.30 -7.69
N THR A 224 3.43 5.39 -6.91
CA THR A 224 4.71 4.75 -7.25
C THR A 224 4.55 3.99 -8.55
N SER A 225 5.62 3.79 -9.31
CA SER A 225 5.54 3.04 -10.58
C SER A 225 5.28 1.53 -10.41
N GLY A 226 4.99 1.08 -9.18
CA GLY A 226 4.62 -0.28 -8.82
C GLY A 226 3.96 -0.33 -7.44
N LEU A 227 3.04 -1.27 -7.27
CA LEU A 227 2.37 -1.64 -6.02
C LEU A 227 2.17 -3.15 -6.01
N ALA A 228 2.56 -3.84 -4.93
CA ALA A 228 2.16 -5.22 -4.69
C ALA A 228 1.23 -5.33 -3.49
N CYS A 229 0.21 -6.17 -3.60
CA CYS A 229 -0.53 -6.64 -2.45
C CYS A 229 -0.20 -8.10 -2.19
N LEU A 230 0.69 -8.31 -1.22
CA LEU A 230 1.19 -9.65 -0.87
C LEU A 230 0.10 -10.57 -0.34
N LYS A 231 -0.98 -10.02 0.23
CA LYS A 231 -2.08 -10.84 0.77
C LYS A 231 -2.99 -11.37 -0.32
N ASP A 232 -3.11 -10.62 -1.41
CA ASP A 232 -4.05 -10.87 -2.51
C ASP A 232 -3.33 -11.34 -3.79
N ASP A 233 -2.03 -11.59 -3.69
CA ASP A 233 -1.16 -12.13 -4.74
C ASP A 233 -1.29 -11.37 -6.07
N TYR A 234 -1.33 -10.04 -6.01
CA TYR A 234 -1.30 -9.21 -7.21
C TYR A 234 -0.17 -8.17 -7.19
N ILE A 235 0.28 -7.83 -8.39
CA ILE A 235 1.19 -6.72 -8.67
C ILE A 235 0.47 -5.77 -9.62
N MET A 236 0.60 -4.47 -9.42
CA MET A 236 0.19 -3.44 -10.35
C MET A 236 1.42 -2.59 -10.66
N SER A 237 1.73 -2.34 -11.93
CA SER A 237 3.00 -1.73 -12.31
C SER A 237 2.91 -0.94 -13.61
N THR A 238 3.73 0.09 -13.71
CA THR A 238 4.04 0.80 -14.97
C THR A 238 5.47 0.50 -15.44
N ASN A 239 6.23 -0.34 -14.69
CA ASN A 239 7.66 -0.63 -14.93
C ASN A 239 7.91 -1.89 -15.78
N GLY A 240 6.89 -2.40 -16.50
CA GLY A 240 7.03 -3.63 -17.28
C GLY A 240 6.57 -4.89 -16.56
N GLU A 241 6.64 -5.98 -17.30
CA GLU A 241 6.23 -7.35 -16.96
C GLU A 241 7.09 -7.99 -15.87
N PHE A 242 8.24 -7.38 -15.57
CA PHE A 242 9.19 -7.88 -14.60
C PHE A 242 9.45 -6.81 -13.53
N HIS A 243 8.97 -7.05 -12.31
CA HIS A 243 9.30 -6.26 -11.14
C HIS A 243 9.91 -7.18 -10.07
N ALA A 244 11.23 -7.34 -10.13
CA ALA A 244 11.95 -8.36 -9.35
C ALA A 244 11.77 -8.16 -7.84
N TYR A 245 11.79 -6.90 -7.37
CA TYR A 245 11.61 -6.54 -5.96
C TYR A 245 10.28 -7.08 -5.39
N GLU A 246 9.14 -6.65 -5.96
CA GLU A 246 7.82 -7.14 -5.56
C GLU A 246 7.63 -8.64 -5.77
N THR A 247 8.27 -9.21 -6.80
CA THR A 247 8.22 -10.67 -7.05
C THR A 247 8.83 -11.44 -5.88
N VAL A 248 9.90 -10.93 -5.26
CA VAL A 248 10.51 -11.56 -4.08
C VAL A 248 9.54 -11.56 -2.90
N HIS A 249 8.83 -10.46 -2.65
CA HIS A 249 7.86 -10.40 -1.55
C HIS A 249 6.74 -11.43 -1.71
N ILE A 250 6.23 -11.65 -2.93
CA ILE A 250 5.23 -12.70 -3.20
C ILE A 250 5.83 -14.09 -2.99
N MET A 251 7.01 -14.35 -3.56
CA MET A 251 7.68 -15.65 -3.46
C MET A 251 8.01 -16.05 -2.02
N LEU A 252 8.36 -15.07 -1.18
CA LEU A 252 8.76 -15.29 0.20
C LEU A 252 7.64 -15.00 1.20
N LYS A 253 6.38 -14.96 0.74
CA LYS A 253 5.21 -14.86 1.61
C LYS A 253 5.28 -15.95 2.68
N SER A 254 5.27 -15.52 3.93
CA SER A 254 5.66 -16.36 5.05
C SER A 254 4.70 -16.19 6.22
N LYS A 255 4.48 -17.28 6.96
CA LYS A 255 3.75 -17.25 8.23
C LYS A 255 4.58 -16.64 9.38
N TYR A 256 5.88 -16.48 9.18
CA TYR A 256 6.81 -15.94 10.17
C TYR A 256 6.73 -14.41 10.18
N SER A 257 6.81 -13.80 11.37
CA SER A 257 6.86 -12.34 11.49
C SER A 257 8.28 -11.88 11.23
N ARG A 258 8.55 -11.32 10.04
CA ARG A 258 9.85 -10.76 9.74
C ARG A 258 9.97 -9.31 10.17
N ASN A 259 11.18 -8.93 10.58
CA ASN A 259 11.56 -7.53 10.70
C ASN A 259 11.35 -6.83 9.35
N PHE A 260 10.88 -5.58 9.36
CA PHE A 260 10.81 -4.77 8.14
C PHE A 260 12.14 -4.70 7.39
N MET A 261 13.27 -4.63 8.09
CA MET A 261 14.59 -4.64 7.46
C MET A 261 14.90 -5.93 6.72
N ILE A 262 14.46 -7.08 7.24
CA ILE A 262 14.67 -8.37 6.56
C ILE A 262 13.69 -8.53 5.39
N GLU A 263 12.44 -8.09 5.55
CA GLU A 263 11.44 -8.11 4.48
C GLU A 263 11.92 -7.33 3.25
N GLU A 264 12.25 -6.04 3.42
CA GLU A 264 12.75 -5.20 2.33
C GLU A 264 14.17 -5.61 1.90
N GLY A 265 15.00 -6.08 2.84
CA GLY A 265 16.36 -6.51 2.56
C GLY A 265 16.44 -7.71 1.62
N LEU A 266 15.56 -8.71 1.79
CA LEU A 266 15.46 -9.86 0.90
C LEU A 266 15.05 -9.42 -0.51
N ALA A 267 14.08 -8.52 -0.63
CA ALA A 267 13.62 -7.99 -1.91
C ALA A 267 14.68 -7.13 -2.61
N GLU A 268 15.44 -6.33 -1.86
CA GLU A 268 16.53 -5.52 -2.39
C GLU A 268 17.71 -6.41 -2.84
N PHE A 269 18.11 -7.39 -2.01
CA PHE A 269 19.21 -8.30 -2.29
C PHE A 269 18.93 -9.29 -3.42
N LEU A 270 17.75 -9.94 -3.45
CA LEU A 270 17.41 -10.91 -4.49
C LEU A 270 16.83 -10.24 -5.74
N GLY A 271 16.04 -9.19 -5.56
CA GLY A 271 15.30 -8.52 -6.62
C GLY A 271 16.05 -7.33 -7.23
N THR A 272 16.26 -6.26 -6.45
CA THR A 272 16.90 -5.03 -6.98
C THR A 272 18.31 -5.29 -7.46
N LYS A 273 19.12 -6.09 -6.75
CA LYS A 273 20.48 -6.47 -7.20
C LYS A 273 20.47 -7.14 -8.57
N LYS A 274 19.48 -8.01 -8.83
CA LYS A 274 19.32 -8.72 -10.12
C LYS A 274 18.88 -7.77 -11.24
N GLN A 275 17.84 -6.98 -10.99
CA GLN A 275 17.22 -6.16 -12.05
C GLN A 275 17.95 -4.83 -12.28
N PHE A 276 18.44 -4.19 -11.21
CA PHE A 276 19.06 -2.87 -11.24
C PHE A 276 20.37 -2.81 -10.42
N PRO A 277 21.41 -3.57 -10.82
CA PRO A 277 22.65 -3.70 -10.04
C PRO A 277 23.37 -2.37 -9.75
N LYS A 278 23.29 -1.39 -10.65
CA LYS A 278 23.86 -0.05 -10.42
C LYS A 278 23.12 0.70 -9.30
N LYS A 279 21.78 0.66 -9.31
CA LYS A 279 20.95 1.31 -8.28
C LYS A 279 21.19 0.67 -6.91
N TYR A 280 21.26 -0.67 -6.88
CA TYR A 280 21.63 -1.44 -5.70
C TYR A 280 22.95 -0.95 -5.11
N ARG A 281 24.03 -0.93 -5.90
CA ARG A 281 25.36 -0.48 -5.45
C ARG A 281 25.37 0.96 -4.94
N ILE A 282 24.69 1.89 -5.63
CA ILE A 282 24.57 3.28 -5.18
C ILE A 282 23.89 3.36 -3.80
N SER A 283 22.85 2.56 -3.57
CA SER A 283 22.15 2.55 -2.29
C SER A 283 23.03 2.04 -1.14
N LEU A 284 23.84 1.00 -1.39
CA LEU A 284 24.77 0.46 -0.41
C LEU A 284 25.88 1.46 -0.09
N SER A 285 26.54 2.03 -1.10
CA SER A 285 27.60 3.03 -0.86
C SER A 285 27.09 4.27 -0.14
N LYS A 286 25.82 4.67 -0.36
CA LYS A 286 25.20 5.75 0.42
C LYS A 286 25.09 5.41 1.90
N LEU A 287 24.63 4.19 2.21
CA LEU A 287 24.57 3.70 3.59
C LEU A 287 25.95 3.58 4.22
N THR A 288 26.93 3.02 3.52
CA THR A 288 28.31 2.91 4.01
C THR A 288 28.88 4.28 4.36
N ASN A 289 28.72 5.26 3.47
CA ASN A 289 29.14 6.63 3.75
C ASN A 289 28.47 7.22 5.00
N ASP A 290 27.18 6.95 5.21
CA ASP A 290 26.50 7.39 6.43
C ASP A 290 27.04 6.69 7.68
N VAL A 291 27.26 5.38 7.64
CA VAL A 291 27.83 4.60 8.77
C VAL A 291 29.23 5.11 9.16
N LEU A 292 30.06 5.45 8.17
CA LEU A 292 31.44 5.89 8.41
C LEU A 292 31.58 7.35 8.85
N HIS A 293 30.63 8.20 8.48
CA HIS A 293 30.82 9.65 8.58
C HIS A 293 29.67 10.40 9.26
N SER A 294 28.63 9.72 9.73
CA SER A 294 27.44 10.37 10.27
C SER A 294 27.09 9.98 11.70
N ASP A 295 26.83 11.00 12.51
CA ASP A 295 26.28 10.81 13.84
C ASP A 295 24.93 10.08 13.80
N GLY A 296 24.78 9.10 14.69
CA GLY A 296 23.55 8.32 14.84
C GLY A 296 23.40 7.13 13.89
N TYR A 297 24.31 6.93 12.94
CA TYR A 297 24.34 5.77 12.02
C TYR A 297 25.25 4.63 12.50
N THR A 298 25.20 4.31 13.80
CA THR A 298 25.91 3.15 14.36
C THR A 298 25.16 1.86 14.06
N ILE A 299 25.86 0.71 14.04
CA ILE A 299 25.22 -0.61 13.82
C ILE A 299 24.12 -0.88 14.84
N GLU A 300 24.33 -0.50 16.11
CA GLU A 300 23.32 -0.55 17.17
C GLU A 300 22.05 0.23 16.78
N ASN A 301 22.19 1.48 16.35
CA ASN A 301 21.04 2.29 15.96
C ASN A 301 20.33 1.78 14.72
N LEU A 302 21.05 1.19 13.76
CA LEU A 302 20.45 0.59 12.57
C LEU A 302 19.64 -0.65 12.95
N LEU A 303 20.20 -1.57 13.75
CA LEU A 303 19.52 -2.76 14.25
C LEU A 303 18.28 -2.41 15.10
N ALA A 304 18.40 -1.39 15.95
CA ALA A 304 17.31 -0.89 16.79
C ALA A 304 16.28 -0.04 16.02
N GLN A 305 16.50 0.20 14.72
CA GLN A 305 15.68 1.07 13.86
C GLN A 305 15.55 2.53 14.36
N LYS A 306 16.60 3.06 14.98
CA LYS A 306 16.66 4.40 15.59
C LYS A 306 17.48 5.41 14.81
N ALA A 307 18.14 5.02 13.71
CA ALA A 307 18.92 5.95 12.91
C ALA A 307 18.04 7.07 12.32
N PRO A 308 18.51 8.33 12.30
CA PRO A 308 17.73 9.47 11.85
C PRO A 308 17.48 9.43 10.33
N TYR A 309 16.34 9.96 9.87
CA TYR A 309 16.04 10.01 8.45
C TYR A 309 16.92 11.03 7.71
N LYS A 310 17.65 10.57 6.68
CA LYS A 310 18.53 11.40 5.82
C LYS A 310 18.08 11.49 4.37
N GLY A 311 16.77 11.56 4.14
CA GLY A 311 16.22 11.65 2.78
C GLY A 311 16.21 10.32 2.03
N TYR A 312 16.38 9.19 2.72
CA TYR A 312 16.13 7.84 2.21
C TYR A 312 15.86 6.90 3.38
N ASN A 313 15.24 5.75 3.10
CA ASN A 313 15.00 4.72 4.10
C ASN A 313 16.18 3.75 4.15
N TYR A 314 17.07 3.91 5.14
CA TYR A 314 18.27 3.06 5.30
C TYR A 314 17.96 1.57 5.50
N LYS A 315 16.73 1.24 5.91
CA LYS A 315 16.32 -0.14 6.21
C LYS A 315 16.43 -1.06 4.99
N TYR A 316 16.28 -0.49 3.78
CA TYR A 316 16.43 -1.21 2.51
C TYR A 316 17.88 -1.63 2.27
N PRO A 317 18.86 -0.69 2.11
CA PRO A 317 20.24 -1.07 1.91
C PRO A 317 20.85 -1.80 3.12
N PHE A 318 20.45 -1.47 4.35
CA PHE A 318 20.98 -2.16 5.53
C PHE A 318 20.49 -3.60 5.59
N GLY A 319 19.18 -3.82 5.36
CA GLY A 319 18.60 -5.15 5.23
C GLY A 319 19.26 -5.98 4.12
N ALA A 320 19.54 -5.35 2.97
CA ALA A 320 20.23 -6.00 1.87
C ALA A 320 21.66 -6.44 2.24
N ILE A 321 22.41 -5.60 2.96
CA ILE A 321 23.73 -5.94 3.48
C ILE A 321 23.67 -7.13 4.45
N LEU A 322 22.68 -7.17 5.34
CA LEU A 322 22.49 -8.32 6.24
C LEU A 322 22.22 -9.61 5.45
N CYS A 323 21.41 -9.52 4.38
CA CYS A 323 21.16 -10.66 3.50
C CYS A 323 22.41 -11.07 2.72
N GLU A 324 23.19 -10.10 2.20
CA GLU A 324 24.42 -10.37 1.47
C GLU A 324 25.47 -11.02 2.39
N LEU A 325 25.62 -10.54 3.64
CA LEU A 325 26.47 -11.17 4.65
C LEU A 325 26.05 -12.62 4.93
N VAL A 326 24.77 -12.88 5.15
CA VAL A 326 24.25 -14.25 5.35
C VAL A 326 24.52 -15.13 4.13
N TYR A 327 24.34 -14.59 2.93
CA TYR A 327 24.60 -15.31 1.69
C TYR A 327 26.09 -15.64 1.50
N GLU A 328 27.00 -14.71 1.80
CA GLU A 328 28.44 -14.98 1.69
C GLU A 328 28.89 -16.08 2.68
N GLU A 329 28.31 -16.12 3.88
CA GLU A 329 28.67 -17.10 4.92
C GLU A 329 28.02 -18.48 4.72
N LYS A 330 26.76 -18.52 4.27
CA LYS A 330 25.92 -19.74 4.29
C LYS A 330 25.17 -20.01 2.97
N GLY A 331 25.41 -19.21 1.94
CA GLY A 331 24.74 -19.33 0.65
C GLY A 331 23.22 -19.21 0.74
N PHE A 332 22.53 -19.88 -0.18
CA PHE A 332 21.06 -19.86 -0.22
C PHE A 332 20.40 -20.60 0.95
N ASP A 333 21.10 -21.54 1.60
CA ASP A 333 20.58 -22.20 2.81
C ASP A 333 20.43 -21.20 3.95
N GLY A 334 21.41 -20.30 4.13
CA GLY A 334 21.31 -19.20 5.08
C GLY A 334 20.21 -18.20 4.73
N ILE A 335 20.07 -17.83 3.45
CA ILE A 335 18.98 -16.94 3.00
C ILE A 335 17.61 -17.58 3.25
N LYS A 336 17.47 -18.88 3.01
CA LYS A 336 16.25 -19.63 3.29
C LYS A 336 15.95 -19.60 4.79
N GLU A 337 16.94 -19.90 5.63
CA GLU A 337 16.75 -19.85 7.09
C GLU A 337 16.32 -18.46 7.55
N LEU A 338 16.96 -17.41 7.04
CA LEU A 338 16.61 -16.02 7.34
C LEU A 338 15.18 -15.67 6.90
N ALA A 339 14.80 -16.05 5.67
CA ALA A 339 13.48 -15.79 5.10
C ALA A 339 12.34 -16.50 5.86
N PHE A 340 12.62 -17.64 6.49
CA PHE A 340 11.65 -18.45 7.22
C PHE A 340 11.87 -18.48 8.74
N SER A 341 12.45 -17.42 9.29
CA SER A 341 12.63 -17.20 10.72
C SER A 341 11.80 -16.03 11.26
N ASP A 342 11.43 -16.09 12.54
CA ASP A 342 10.84 -14.94 13.24
C ASP A 342 11.95 -13.96 13.62
N THR A 343 11.87 -12.75 13.08
CA THR A 343 12.84 -11.66 13.32
C THR A 343 12.15 -10.39 13.79
N LYS A 344 10.92 -10.51 14.32
CA LYS A 344 10.05 -9.37 14.60
C LYS A 344 10.69 -8.31 15.50
N THR A 345 11.43 -8.74 16.53
CA THR A 345 12.13 -7.83 17.44
C THR A 345 13.61 -7.72 17.10
N GLU A 346 14.25 -6.66 17.58
CA GLU A 346 15.70 -6.49 17.48
C GLU A 346 16.45 -7.71 18.08
N SER A 347 16.00 -8.21 19.24
CA SER A 347 16.61 -9.37 19.89
C SER A 347 16.45 -10.64 19.07
N ASP A 348 15.27 -10.88 18.49
CA ASP A 348 15.04 -12.04 17.61
C ASP A 348 15.92 -11.94 16.36
N LEU A 349 16.00 -10.75 15.75
CA LEU A 349 16.87 -10.50 14.60
C LEU A 349 18.34 -10.80 14.90
N ILE A 350 18.88 -10.25 15.99
CA ILE A 350 20.28 -10.48 16.41
C ILE A 350 20.54 -11.97 16.65
N LYS A 351 19.60 -12.65 17.33
CA LYS A 351 19.70 -14.08 17.62
C LYS A 351 19.70 -14.92 16.34
N VAL A 352 18.77 -14.66 15.43
CA VAL A 352 18.68 -15.38 14.14
C VAL A 352 19.93 -15.16 13.30
N LEU A 353 20.37 -13.90 13.12
CA LEU A 353 21.58 -13.61 12.36
C LEU A 353 22.80 -14.29 12.94
N SER A 354 23.00 -14.19 14.26
CA SER A 354 24.15 -14.80 14.95
C SER A 354 24.16 -16.32 14.83
N ASN A 355 22.98 -16.95 14.91
CA ASN A 355 22.85 -18.40 14.74
C ASN A 355 23.18 -18.83 13.31
N ILE A 356 22.62 -18.14 12.30
CA ILE A 356 22.84 -18.47 10.89
C ILE A 356 24.32 -18.38 10.55
N ILE A 357 24.99 -17.27 10.89
CA ILE A 357 26.42 -17.09 10.58
C ILE A 357 27.36 -17.71 11.62
N GLU A 358 26.82 -18.43 12.61
CA GLU A 358 27.56 -19.17 13.65
C GLU A 358 28.54 -18.32 14.48
N VAL A 359 28.14 -17.11 14.83
CA VAL A 359 28.95 -16.19 15.66
C VAL A 359 28.27 -15.88 16.99
N LYS A 360 29.09 -15.45 17.95
CA LYS A 360 28.57 -14.95 19.22
C LYS A 360 27.88 -13.60 19.00
N GLN A 361 26.76 -13.36 19.68
CA GLN A 361 25.97 -12.12 19.52
C GLN A 361 26.80 -10.86 19.80
N GLU A 362 27.74 -10.92 20.74
CA GLU A 362 28.62 -9.80 21.08
C GLU A 362 29.58 -9.42 19.94
N LYS A 363 29.77 -10.31 18.95
CA LYS A 363 30.61 -10.08 17.77
C LYS A 363 29.83 -9.69 16.52
N LEU A 364 28.50 -9.82 16.53
CA LEU A 364 27.69 -9.57 15.35
C LEU A 364 27.84 -8.14 14.84
N GLN A 365 27.82 -7.13 15.72
CA GLN A 365 27.92 -5.73 15.31
C GLN A 365 29.28 -5.41 14.65
N GLU A 366 30.36 -5.94 15.20
CA GLU A 366 31.72 -5.79 14.65
C GLU A 366 31.81 -6.41 13.25
N ILE A 367 31.24 -7.61 13.07
CA ILE A 367 31.21 -8.30 11.77
C ILE A 367 30.41 -7.50 10.74
N ILE A 368 29.22 -7.01 11.11
CA ILE A 368 28.39 -6.20 10.21
C ILE A 368 29.15 -4.93 9.81
N LEU A 369 29.80 -4.24 10.75
CA LEU A 369 30.57 -3.03 10.47
C LEU A 369 31.71 -3.32 9.47
N ASN A 370 32.53 -4.34 9.74
CA ASN A 370 33.63 -4.74 8.88
C ASN A 370 33.14 -5.11 7.46
N TYR A 371 31.96 -5.71 7.36
CA TYR A 371 31.37 -6.07 6.08
C TYR A 371 30.83 -4.84 5.31
N ILE A 372 30.26 -3.87 6.00
CA ILE A 372 29.81 -2.58 5.41
C ILE A 372 30.98 -1.82 4.79
N GLU A 373 32.16 -1.86 5.43
CA GLU A 373 33.38 -1.22 4.95
C GLU A 373 33.92 -1.76 3.61
N LEU A 374 33.36 -2.86 3.09
CA LEU A 374 33.71 -3.43 1.79
C LEU A 374 33.01 -2.76 0.60
N PHE A 375 32.01 -1.90 0.83
CA PHE A 375 31.19 -1.23 -0.19
C PHE A 375 31.50 0.26 -0.32
#